data_AF-A0A2J8U8B1-F1
#
_entry.id   AF-A0A2J8U8B1-F1
#
_cell.length_a   1.000
_cell.length_b   1.000
_cell.length_c   1.000
_cell.angle_alpha   90.00
_cell.angle_beta   90.00
_cell.angle_gamma   90.00
#
_symmetry.space_group_name_H-M   'P 1'
#
loop_
_entity.id
_entity.type
_entity.pdbx_description
1 polymer ?
#
loop_
_entity_poly.entity_id
_entity_poly.type
_entity_poly.pdbx_seq_one_letter_code
_entity_poly.pdbx_strand_id
1 'polypeptide(L)'
;MVLAPLPDPGPPSLAVAPEPCPQPQQSPSLDNPTPFPNLGPSENPLKRLLVPGEEWEFEVTAFYRGRQVFQQTISCPEGLRLVG
;
A
#
# COMPACT_ATOMS: atom_id res chain seq x y z
N MET A 1 53.49 29.16 27.66
CA MET A 1 52.80 28.26 28.61
C MET A 1 51.33 28.65 28.62
N VAL A 2 50.48 27.86 27.99
CA VAL A 2 49.03 28.08 27.80
C VAL A 2 48.29 27.44 28.98
N LEU A 3 47.44 28.20 29.67
CA LEU A 3 46.58 27.69 30.75
C LEU A 3 45.29 27.16 30.14
N ALA A 4 45.10 25.84 30.20
CA ALA A 4 43.91 25.16 29.71
C ALA A 4 42.74 25.29 30.70
N PRO A 5 41.47 25.38 30.24
CA PRO A 5 40.31 25.46 31.13
C PRO A 5 40.00 24.13 31.82
N LEU A 6 39.56 24.26 33.08
CA LEU A 6 39.17 23.22 34.02
C LEU A 6 37.90 22.46 33.55
N PRO A 7 37.83 21.12 33.68
CA PRO A 7 36.62 20.37 33.33
C PRO A 7 35.55 20.48 34.45
N ASP A 8 34.35 20.88 34.04
CA ASP A 8 33.14 21.04 34.85
C ASP A 8 32.60 19.68 35.35
N PRO A 9 32.12 19.57 36.61
CA PRO A 9 31.58 18.33 37.16
C PRO A 9 30.16 18.08 36.62
N GLY A 10 30.05 17.17 35.66
CA GLY A 10 28.76 16.76 35.08
C GLY A 10 27.78 16.13 36.11
N PRO A 11 26.46 16.16 35.83
CA PRO A 11 25.44 15.69 36.76
C PRO A 11 25.45 14.17 36.98
N PRO A 12 24.89 13.69 38.12
CA PRO A 12 25.02 12.31 38.57
C PRO A 12 24.30 11.32 37.64
N SER A 13 24.99 10.23 37.33
CA SER A 13 24.53 9.13 36.49
C SER A 13 23.17 8.57 36.97
N LEU A 14 22.12 8.87 36.23
CA LEU A 14 20.80 8.25 36.38
C LEU A 14 20.94 6.78 35.96
N ALA A 15 20.87 5.87 36.93
CA ALA A 15 20.84 4.44 36.67
C ALA A 15 19.64 4.10 35.75
N VAL A 16 19.94 3.71 34.52
CA VAL A 16 18.94 3.27 33.54
C VAL A 16 18.48 1.87 33.95
N ALA A 17 17.21 1.75 34.36
CA ALA A 17 16.60 0.45 34.56
C ALA A 17 16.45 -0.25 33.18
N PRO A 18 16.81 -1.54 33.04
CA PRO A 18 16.63 -2.24 31.78
C PRO A 18 15.14 -2.37 31.45
N GLU A 19 14.76 -1.89 30.28
CA GLU A 19 13.40 -2.01 29.74
C GLU A 19 13.09 -3.49 29.45
N PRO A 20 11.87 -3.99 29.75
CA PRO A 20 11.51 -5.37 29.46
C PRO A 20 11.34 -5.55 27.94
N CYS A 21 12.21 -6.35 27.33
CA CYS A 21 12.09 -6.74 25.93
C CYS A 21 10.75 -7.46 25.66
N PRO A 22 9.96 -7.06 24.65
CA PRO A 22 8.78 -7.82 24.28
C PRO A 22 9.23 -9.16 23.69
N GLN A 23 8.81 -10.26 24.30
CA GLN A 23 9.12 -11.59 23.75
C GLN A 23 8.41 -11.75 22.40
N PRO A 24 9.11 -12.26 21.36
CA PRO A 24 8.48 -12.51 20.07
C PRO A 24 7.42 -13.60 20.25
N GLN A 25 6.16 -13.24 20.02
CA GLN A 25 5.08 -14.21 19.97
C GLN A 25 5.41 -15.25 18.90
N GLN A 26 5.34 -16.53 19.29
CA GLN A 26 5.59 -17.65 18.38
C GLN A 26 4.63 -17.54 17.18
N SER A 27 5.20 -17.43 15.98
CA SER A 27 4.44 -17.49 14.74
C SER A 27 3.75 -18.85 14.62
N PRO A 28 2.51 -18.92 14.11
CA PRO A 28 1.82 -20.19 13.95
C PRO A 28 2.60 -21.07 12.97
N SER A 29 2.87 -22.33 13.37
CA SER A 29 3.58 -23.31 12.55
C SER A 29 2.85 -23.49 11.22
N LEU A 30 3.53 -23.16 10.12
CA LEU A 30 3.05 -23.39 8.76
C LEU A 30 3.33 -24.84 8.35
N ASP A 31 2.85 -25.82 9.14
CA ASP A 31 2.88 -27.23 8.77
C ASP A 31 1.57 -27.61 8.08
N ASN A 32 1.34 -27.01 6.91
CA ASN A 32 0.49 -27.61 5.90
C ASN A 32 0.89 -27.04 4.54
N PRO A 33 1.59 -27.78 3.67
CA PRO A 33 1.64 -27.43 2.27
C PRO A 33 0.23 -27.71 1.75
N THR A 34 -0.63 -26.69 1.83
CA THR A 34 -1.92 -26.72 1.15
C THR A 34 -1.62 -27.15 -0.29
N PRO A 35 -2.21 -28.25 -0.79
CA PRO A 35 -1.93 -28.70 -2.15
C PRO A 35 -2.22 -27.51 -3.05
N PHE A 36 -1.19 -27.01 -3.75
CA PHE A 36 -1.39 -25.99 -4.77
C PHE A 36 -2.50 -26.53 -5.68
N PRO A 37 -3.68 -25.86 -5.76
CA PRO A 37 -4.74 -26.35 -6.61
C PRO A 37 -4.16 -26.35 -8.02
N ASN A 38 -4.11 -27.54 -8.63
CA ASN A 38 -3.51 -27.84 -9.93
C ASN A 38 -3.37 -26.58 -10.80
N LEU A 39 -2.14 -26.07 -10.90
CA LEU A 39 -1.78 -25.07 -11.89
C LEU A 39 -1.82 -25.77 -13.25
N GLY A 40 -3.04 -25.94 -13.79
CA GLY A 40 -3.22 -26.02 -15.23
C GLY A 40 -2.51 -24.81 -15.87
N PRO A 41 -2.21 -24.83 -17.18
CA PRO A 41 -1.53 -23.72 -17.83
C PRO A 41 -2.21 -22.41 -17.41
N SER A 42 -1.50 -21.59 -16.63
CA SER A 42 -2.04 -20.34 -16.10
C SER A 42 -2.37 -19.48 -17.31
N GLU A 43 -3.65 -19.40 -17.65
CA GLU A 43 -4.06 -18.55 -18.74
C GLU A 43 -3.71 -17.11 -18.37
N ASN A 44 -3.21 -16.36 -19.35
CA ASN A 44 -2.84 -14.98 -19.11
C ASN A 44 -4.10 -14.20 -18.66
N PRO A 45 -4.14 -13.68 -17.41
CA PRO A 45 -5.34 -13.03 -16.88
C PRO A 45 -5.70 -11.75 -17.64
N LEU A 46 -4.73 -11.14 -18.34
CA LEU A 46 -4.94 -9.94 -19.17
C LEU A 46 -5.76 -10.23 -20.44
N LYS A 47 -5.90 -11.50 -20.84
CA LYS A 47 -6.78 -11.86 -21.96
C LYS A 47 -8.22 -11.41 -21.72
N ARG A 48 -8.67 -11.34 -20.46
CA ARG A 48 -10.01 -10.89 -20.08
C ARG A 48 -10.35 -9.48 -20.57
N LEU A 49 -9.35 -8.60 -20.65
CA LEU A 49 -9.54 -7.24 -21.15
C LEU A 49 -10.05 -7.22 -22.60
N LEU A 50 -9.69 -8.23 -23.39
CA LEU A 50 -10.01 -8.30 -24.81
C LEU A 50 -11.17 -9.25 -25.12
N VAL A 51 -11.81 -9.83 -24.10
CA VAL A 51 -12.98 -10.70 -24.29
C VAL A 51 -14.15 -9.85 -24.76
N PRO A 52 -14.79 -10.17 -25.91
CA PRO A 52 -15.97 -9.45 -26.35
C PRO A 52 -17.08 -9.53 -25.29
N GLY A 53 -17.61 -8.37 -24.89
CA GLY A 53 -18.64 -8.27 -23.86
C GLY A 53 -18.12 -8.10 -22.44
N GLU A 54 -16.80 -8.05 -22.21
CA GLU A 54 -16.27 -7.62 -20.91
C GLU A 54 -16.60 -6.13 -20.71
N GLU A 55 -17.11 -5.80 -19.52
CA GLU A 55 -17.49 -4.44 -19.16
C GLU A 55 -16.27 -3.71 -18.57
N TRP A 56 -15.91 -2.58 -19.17
CA TRP A 56 -14.81 -1.75 -18.68
C TRP A 56 -15.35 -0.62 -17.80
N GLU A 57 -14.57 -0.24 -16.80
CA GLU A 57 -14.81 0.96 -16.02
C GLU A 57 -14.15 2.17 -16.68
N PHE A 58 -14.94 3.23 -16.87
CA PHE A 58 -14.51 4.50 -17.42
C PHE A 58 -14.67 5.60 -16.38
N GLU A 59 -13.57 6.25 -16.00
CA GLU A 59 -13.62 7.47 -15.20
C GLU A 59 -13.81 8.68 -16.12
N VAL A 60 -14.91 9.40 -15.94
CA VAL A 60 -15.26 10.61 -16.67
C VAL A 60 -15.10 11.81 -15.74
N THR A 61 -14.23 12.75 -16.10
CA THR A 61 -14.02 14.00 -15.35
C THR A 61 -14.25 15.20 -16.27
N ALA A 62 -15.20 16.08 -15.92
CA ALA A 62 -15.52 17.27 -16.71
C ALA A 62 -14.98 18.55 -16.07
N PHE A 63 -14.51 19.47 -16.91
CA PHE A 63 -13.93 20.74 -16.48
C PHE A 63 -14.55 21.92 -17.23
N TYR A 64 -15.03 22.93 -16.50
CA TYR A 64 -15.43 24.21 -17.07
C TYR A 64 -14.41 25.29 -16.71
N ARG A 65 -13.83 25.92 -17.73
CA ARG A 65 -12.79 26.96 -17.57
C ARG A 65 -11.61 26.47 -16.70
N GLY A 66 -11.22 25.21 -16.85
CA GLY A 66 -10.13 24.60 -16.08
C GLY A 66 -10.49 24.22 -14.63
N ARG A 67 -11.74 24.36 -14.21
CA ARG A 67 -12.22 23.89 -12.90
C ARG A 67 -13.01 22.60 -13.07
N GLN A 68 -12.67 21.57 -12.29
CA GLN A 68 -13.42 20.33 -12.26
C GLN A 68 -14.83 20.59 -11.74
N VAL A 69 -15.84 20.09 -12.45
CA VAL A 69 -17.26 20.26 -12.11
C VAL A 69 -18.01 18.93 -11.99
N PHE A 70 -17.41 17.83 -12.47
CA PHE A 70 -18.01 16.51 -12.46
C PHE A 70 -16.91 15.44 -12.46
N GLN A 71 -17.16 14.33 -11.77
CA GLN A 71 -16.36 13.10 -11.86
C GLN A 71 -17.27 11.90 -11.61
N GLN A 72 -17.22 10.89 -12.48
CA GLN A 72 -18.00 9.67 -12.33
C GLN A 72 -17.29 8.47 -12.97
N THR A 73 -17.28 7.34 -12.27
CA THR A 73 -16.90 6.05 -12.85
C THR A 73 -18.14 5.35 -13.37
N ILE A 74 -18.11 4.94 -14.63
CA ILE A 74 -19.22 4.29 -15.34
C ILE A 74 -18.72 2.97 -15.89
N SER A 75 -19.45 1.90 -15.62
CA SER A 75 -19.34 0.65 -16.35
C SER A 75 -20.56 0.54 -17.28
N CYS A 76 -20.35 0.25 -18.55
CA CYS A 76 -21.45 -0.01 -19.48
C CYS A 76 -20.98 -0.84 -20.69
N PRO A 77 -21.65 -1.94 -21.06
CA PRO A 77 -21.30 -2.76 -22.23
C PRO A 77 -21.34 -2.00 -23.55
N GLU A 78 -22.22 -1.00 -23.65
CA GLU A 78 -22.43 -0.17 -24.85
C GLU A 78 -21.52 1.07 -24.87
N GLY A 79 -20.66 1.22 -23.85
CA GLY A 79 -19.89 2.43 -23.62
C GLY A 79 -20.73 3.55 -23.01
N LEU A 80 -20.24 4.79 -23.11
CA LEU A 80 -20.88 5.97 -22.53
C LEU A 80 -21.10 7.08 -23.55
N ARG A 81 -22.09 7.92 -23.29
CA ARG A 81 -22.39 9.11 -24.09
C ARG A 81 -22.53 10.31 -23.17
N LEU A 82 -21.67 11.32 -23.35
CA LEU A 82 -21.79 12.59 -22.65
C LEU A 82 -22.92 13.42 -23.28
N VAL A 83 -23.81 13.95 -22.45
CA VAL A 83 -24.92 14.84 -22.84
C VAL A 83 -24.89 16.08 -21.96
N GLY A 84 -25.19 17.25 -22.53
CA GLY A 84 -25.12 18.55 -21.87
C GLY A 84 -25.72 19.65 -22.72
#